data_AF-A0A374I4N5-F1
#
_entry.id   AF-A0A374I4N5-F1
#
_cell.length_a   1.000
_cell.length_b   1.000
_cell.length_c   1.000
_cell.angle_alpha   90.00
_cell.angle_beta   90.00
_cell.angle_gamma   90.00
#
_symmetry.space_group_name_H-M   'P 1'
#
loop_
_entity.id
_entity.type
_entity.pdbx_description
1 polymer ?
#
loop_
_entity_poly.entity_id
_entity_poly.type
_entity_poly.pdbx_seq_one_letter_code
_entity_poly.pdbx_strand_id
1 'polypeptide(L)'
;MKIQDLNISSDSKSALKSIGLTMVSELAGQNYITLINKFPKNYNIEPLINELNALGYLLPPSNEISIYDVPMSKRLQNALIRNGVMYLSQLSSYSKEDILHFRNLGEKTILELEQICQEYNIEIRSMLSIREYFDKYRFPSKIYPMLFQNNISCIDDFKHMTTNDLYLICQNDYSLTMQTYFILKENGIVFDDWQDKFIFEVLPKKNAALLWKKHKIYMLSQIPDCNEYILKESLSSSNSFAAAMKELLSIE
;
A
#
# COMPACT_ATOMS: atom_id res chain seq x y z
N MET A 1 -12.88 -23.82 8.59
CA MET A 1 -13.83 -23.95 7.46
C MET A 1 -13.15 -23.43 6.20
N LYS A 2 -13.25 -24.13 5.07
CA LYS A 2 -12.66 -23.65 3.81
C LYS A 2 -13.63 -22.68 3.14
N ILE A 3 -13.10 -21.74 2.35
CA ILE A 3 -13.91 -20.81 1.53
C ILE A 3 -14.84 -21.60 0.59
N GLN A 4 -14.41 -22.77 0.12
CA GLN A 4 -15.19 -23.64 -0.76
C GLN A 4 -16.47 -24.18 -0.11
N ASP A 5 -16.49 -24.27 1.22
CA ASP A 5 -17.61 -24.78 2.00
C ASP A 5 -18.65 -23.68 2.28
N LEU A 6 -18.35 -22.42 1.94
CA LEU A 6 -19.28 -21.30 2.09
C LEU A 6 -20.45 -21.40 1.09
N ASN A 7 -21.63 -20.96 1.54
CA ASN A 7 -22.82 -20.84 0.69
C ASN A 7 -22.79 -19.51 -0.10
N ILE A 8 -21.77 -19.36 -0.95
CA ILE A 8 -21.56 -18.22 -1.86
C ILE A 8 -21.47 -18.73 -3.30
N SER A 9 -21.58 -17.83 -4.29
CA SER A 9 -21.55 -18.21 -5.70
C SER A 9 -20.20 -18.81 -6.13
N SER A 10 -20.20 -19.59 -7.21
CA SER A 10 -18.97 -20.15 -7.80
C SER A 10 -17.96 -19.07 -8.19
N ASP A 11 -18.47 -17.91 -8.60
CA ASP A 11 -17.68 -16.76 -9.02
C ASP A 11 -16.98 -16.13 -7.81
N SER A 12 -17.71 -15.91 -6.71
CA SER A 12 -17.15 -15.44 -5.43
C SER A 12 -16.10 -16.39 -4.87
N LYS A 13 -16.31 -17.72 -4.94
CA LYS A 13 -15.31 -18.72 -4.53
C LYS A 13 -14.04 -18.61 -5.37
N SER A 14 -14.20 -18.46 -6.68
CA SER A 14 -13.08 -18.34 -7.63
C SER A 14 -12.31 -17.04 -7.41
N ALA A 15 -13.03 -15.94 -7.13
CA ALA A 15 -12.47 -14.63 -6.80
C ALA A 15 -11.61 -14.66 -5.53
N LEU A 16 -12.13 -15.23 -4.44
CA LEU A 16 -11.38 -15.36 -3.19
C LEU A 16 -10.13 -16.24 -3.36
N LYS A 17 -10.25 -17.32 -4.14
CA LYS A 17 -9.11 -18.20 -4.44
C LYS A 17 -8.05 -17.50 -5.29
N SER A 18 -8.44 -16.64 -6.23
CA SER A 18 -7.49 -15.94 -7.11
C SER A 18 -6.61 -14.94 -6.35
N ILE A 19 -7.11 -14.39 -5.24
CA ILE A 19 -6.34 -13.53 -4.32
C ILE A 19 -5.67 -14.30 -3.17
N GLY A 20 -5.65 -15.63 -3.24
CA GLY A 20 -4.96 -16.51 -2.28
C GLY A 20 -5.72 -16.75 -0.97
N LEU A 21 -6.98 -16.34 -0.86
CA LEU A 21 -7.82 -16.64 0.31
C LEU A 21 -8.46 -18.03 0.16
N THR A 22 -8.08 -18.96 1.03
CA THR A 22 -8.52 -20.36 1.00
C THR A 22 -9.27 -20.78 2.26
N MET A 23 -9.07 -20.08 3.37
CA MET A 23 -9.63 -20.39 4.67
C MET A 23 -10.51 -19.25 5.18
N VAL A 24 -11.64 -19.58 5.82
CA VAL A 24 -12.58 -18.59 6.36
C VAL A 24 -11.95 -17.74 7.48
N SER A 25 -10.98 -18.28 8.21
CA SER A 25 -10.19 -17.53 9.19
C SER A 25 -9.43 -16.36 8.58
N GLU A 26 -9.09 -16.40 7.29
CA GLU A 26 -8.37 -15.32 6.59
C GLU A 26 -9.29 -14.14 6.23
N LEU A 27 -10.61 -14.35 6.32
CA LEU A 27 -11.62 -13.28 6.23
C LEU A 27 -11.78 -12.53 7.55
N ALA A 28 -11.34 -13.10 8.68
CA ALA A 28 -11.46 -12.44 9.97
C ALA A 28 -10.59 -11.16 10.00
N GLY A 29 -11.21 -10.02 10.30
CA GLY A 29 -10.56 -8.70 10.27
C GLY A 29 -10.39 -8.10 8.88
N GLN A 30 -10.81 -8.81 7.81
CA GLN A 30 -10.95 -8.17 6.51
C GLN A 30 -12.19 -7.26 6.55
N ASN A 31 -12.08 -6.10 5.93
CA ASN A 31 -13.22 -5.28 5.55
C ASN A 31 -13.17 -5.08 4.03
N TYR A 32 -14.12 -4.33 3.50
CA TYR A 32 -14.21 -4.09 2.06
C TYR A 32 -12.97 -3.41 1.50
N ILE A 33 -12.35 -2.51 2.28
CA ILE A 33 -11.16 -1.75 1.90
C ILE A 33 -9.96 -2.69 1.79
N THR A 34 -9.76 -3.56 2.78
CA THR A 34 -8.63 -4.50 2.75
C THR A 34 -8.83 -5.56 1.66
N LEU A 35 -10.08 -5.95 1.40
CA LEU A 35 -10.40 -6.95 0.39
C LEU A 35 -10.25 -6.39 -1.03
N ILE A 36 -10.76 -5.19 -1.33
CA ILE A 36 -10.68 -4.59 -2.67
C ILE A 36 -9.25 -4.31 -3.11
N ASN A 37 -8.38 -3.96 -2.17
CA ASN A 37 -6.95 -3.73 -2.44
C ASN A 37 -6.20 -5.00 -2.87
N LYS A 38 -6.74 -6.20 -2.60
CA LYS A 38 -6.17 -7.47 -3.07
C LYS A 38 -6.58 -7.82 -4.50
N PHE A 39 -7.64 -7.21 -5.02
CA PHE A 39 -8.13 -7.46 -6.37
C PHE A 39 -7.48 -6.53 -7.41
N PRO A 40 -7.43 -6.95 -8.70
CA PRO A 40 -7.02 -6.07 -9.79
C PRO A 40 -7.90 -4.81 -9.88
N LYS A 41 -7.32 -3.71 -10.36
CA LYS A 41 -8.06 -2.45 -10.59
C LYS A 41 -9.29 -2.69 -11.47
N ASN A 42 -10.44 -2.12 -11.08
CA ASN A 42 -11.76 -2.26 -11.70
C ASN A 42 -12.45 -3.64 -11.54
N TYR A 43 -11.97 -4.52 -10.65
CA TYR A 43 -12.71 -5.73 -10.33
C TYR A 43 -14.04 -5.38 -9.65
N ASN A 44 -15.14 -5.94 -10.15
CA ASN A 44 -16.44 -5.74 -9.51
C ASN A 44 -16.58 -6.65 -8.29
N ILE A 45 -16.23 -6.12 -7.12
CA ILE A 45 -16.28 -6.85 -5.85
C ILE A 45 -17.67 -6.84 -5.21
N GLU A 46 -18.62 -6.06 -5.74
CA GLU A 46 -19.95 -5.86 -5.15
C GLU A 46 -20.73 -7.18 -4.90
N PRO A 47 -20.81 -8.14 -5.86
CA PRO A 47 -21.53 -9.39 -5.62
C PRO A 47 -20.89 -10.22 -4.49
N LEU A 48 -19.56 -10.26 -4.46
CA LEU A 48 -18.79 -10.96 -3.43
C LEU A 48 -19.03 -10.33 -2.06
N ILE A 49 -19.06 -9.00 -1.98
CA ILE A 49 -19.34 -8.25 -0.76
C ILE A 49 -20.72 -8.59 -0.24
N ASN A 50 -21.76 -8.49 -1.07
CA ASN A 50 -23.13 -8.73 -0.65
C ASN A 50 -23.32 -10.17 -0.12
N GLU A 51 -22.70 -11.15 -0.78
CA GLU A 51 -22.73 -12.54 -0.34
C GLU A 51 -22.00 -12.74 1.01
N LEU A 52 -20.82 -12.14 1.20
CA LEU A 52 -20.07 -12.23 2.45
C LEU A 52 -20.72 -11.47 3.60
N ASN A 53 -21.42 -10.37 3.31
CA ASN A 53 -22.20 -9.59 4.28
C ASN A 53 -23.39 -10.40 4.80
N ALA A 54 -24.13 -11.04 3.89
CA ALA A 54 -25.28 -11.86 4.23
C ALA A 54 -24.90 -13.04 5.14
N LEU A 55 -23.66 -13.51 5.03
CA LEU A 55 -23.10 -14.56 5.88
C LEU A 55 -22.42 -14.03 7.15
N GLY A 56 -22.35 -12.71 7.35
CA GLY A 56 -21.74 -12.07 8.52
C GLY A 56 -20.22 -12.09 8.55
N TYR A 57 -19.54 -12.36 7.42
CA TYR A 57 -18.07 -12.39 7.35
C TYR A 57 -17.45 -11.02 7.09
N LEU A 58 -18.14 -10.16 6.33
CA LEU A 58 -17.78 -8.77 6.13
C LEU A 58 -18.86 -7.91 6.76
N LEU A 59 -18.77 -7.68 8.07
CA LEU A 59 -19.64 -6.69 8.70
C LEU A 59 -19.08 -5.30 8.38
N PRO A 60 -19.92 -4.34 7.92
CA PRO A 60 -19.48 -2.95 7.82
C PRO A 60 -18.99 -2.49 9.19
N PRO A 61 -17.86 -1.76 9.26
CA PRO A 61 -17.39 -1.23 10.53
C PRO A 61 -18.51 -0.41 11.16
N SER A 62 -18.73 -0.58 12.46
CA SER A 62 -19.77 0.15 13.17
C SER A 62 -19.52 1.66 13.00
N ASN A 63 -20.52 2.38 12.50
CA ASN A 63 -20.51 3.82 12.14
C ASN A 63 -20.06 4.18 10.71
N GLU A 64 -19.89 3.22 9.81
CA GLU A 64 -19.59 3.51 8.40
C GLU A 64 -20.85 3.71 7.56
N ILE A 65 -20.88 4.76 6.76
CA ILE A 65 -22.01 5.10 5.88
C ILE A 65 -21.71 4.60 4.47
N SER A 66 -22.53 3.68 3.97
CA SER A 66 -22.40 3.16 2.62
C SER A 66 -22.83 4.19 1.57
N ILE A 67 -22.15 4.22 0.43
CA ILE A 67 -22.55 5.04 -0.72
C ILE A 67 -23.88 4.59 -1.35
N TYR A 68 -24.42 3.42 -0.98
CA TYR A 68 -25.72 2.94 -1.43
C TYR A 68 -26.88 3.49 -0.60
N ASP A 69 -26.61 3.85 0.67
CA ASP A 69 -27.62 4.37 1.60
C ASP A 69 -27.78 5.89 1.48
N VAL A 70 -26.88 6.54 0.75
CA VAL A 70 -26.83 8.00 0.61
C VAL A 70 -27.48 8.42 -0.71
N PRO A 71 -28.41 9.38 -0.71
CA PRO A 71 -29.02 9.89 -1.94
C PRO A 71 -27.98 10.66 -2.75
N MET A 72 -27.50 10.06 -3.83
CA MET A 72 -26.56 10.68 -4.76
C MET A 72 -26.85 10.28 -6.21
N SER A 73 -26.29 11.04 -7.16
CA SER A 73 -26.42 10.76 -8.57
C SER A 73 -25.74 9.44 -8.92
N LYS A 74 -26.35 8.69 -9.86
CA LYS A 74 -25.73 7.48 -10.42
C LYS A 74 -24.34 7.75 -10.98
N ARG A 75 -24.07 8.98 -11.42
CA ARG A 75 -22.76 9.39 -11.93
C ARG A 75 -21.73 9.46 -10.81
N LEU A 76 -22.06 10.09 -9.68
CA LEU A 76 -21.19 10.13 -8.51
C LEU A 76 -20.94 8.72 -7.96
N GLN A 77 -22.02 7.96 -7.73
CA GLN A 77 -21.92 6.60 -7.20
C GLN A 77 -21.03 5.70 -8.07
N ASN A 78 -21.21 5.73 -9.40
CA ASN A 78 -20.36 4.97 -10.32
C ASN A 78 -18.89 5.44 -10.32
N ALA A 79 -18.65 6.74 -10.11
CA ALA A 79 -17.28 7.26 -10.00
C ALA A 79 -16.61 6.75 -8.71
N LEU A 80 -17.33 6.74 -7.58
CA LEU A 80 -16.84 6.23 -6.30
C LEU A 80 -16.53 4.72 -6.37
N ILE A 81 -17.48 3.92 -6.86
CA ILE A 81 -17.33 2.46 -7.00
C ILE A 81 -16.10 2.11 -7.84
N ARG A 82 -15.90 2.81 -8.98
CA ARG A 82 -14.74 2.58 -9.85
C ARG A 82 -13.40 2.89 -9.20
N ASN A 83 -13.38 3.79 -8.22
CA ASN A 83 -12.19 4.12 -7.45
C ASN A 83 -12.07 3.31 -6.15
N GLY A 84 -12.97 2.34 -5.93
CA GLY A 84 -12.97 1.47 -4.75
C GLY A 84 -13.52 2.11 -3.47
N VAL A 85 -14.27 3.20 -3.62
CA VAL A 85 -14.96 3.87 -2.51
C VAL A 85 -16.35 3.24 -2.37
N MET A 86 -16.56 2.55 -1.26
CA MET A 86 -17.84 1.94 -0.87
C MET A 86 -18.44 2.61 0.37
N TYR A 87 -17.59 3.25 1.19
CA TYR A 87 -17.97 4.02 2.37
C TYR A 87 -17.53 5.45 2.23
N LEU A 88 -18.33 6.38 2.74
CA LEU A 88 -17.98 7.79 2.66
C LEU A 88 -16.70 8.12 3.46
N SER A 89 -16.41 7.44 4.57
CA SER A 89 -15.19 7.68 5.35
C SER A 89 -13.91 7.52 4.52
N GLN A 90 -13.92 6.64 3.51
CA GLN A 90 -12.78 6.39 2.64
C GLN A 90 -12.37 7.63 1.86
N LEU A 91 -13.31 8.56 1.61
CA LEU A 91 -13.03 9.82 0.93
C LEU A 91 -11.98 10.65 1.67
N SER A 92 -11.87 10.53 3.00
CA SER A 92 -10.83 11.20 3.80
C SER A 92 -9.41 10.69 3.51
N SER A 93 -9.28 9.49 2.93
CA SER A 93 -8.02 8.89 2.52
C SER A 93 -7.57 9.33 1.12
N TYR A 94 -8.44 10.04 0.37
CA TYR A 94 -8.10 10.63 -0.91
C TYR A 94 -7.85 12.13 -0.73
N SER A 95 -6.85 12.63 -1.45
CA SER A 95 -6.64 14.07 -1.52
C SER A 95 -7.70 14.73 -2.40
N LYS A 96 -7.99 16.02 -2.17
CA LYS A 96 -8.86 16.80 -3.05
C LYS A 96 -8.42 16.69 -4.51
N GLU A 97 -7.11 16.71 -4.74
CA GLU A 97 -6.52 16.57 -6.07
C GLU A 97 -6.80 15.19 -6.67
N ASP A 98 -6.66 14.10 -5.91
CA ASP A 98 -6.94 12.75 -6.42
C ASP A 98 -8.41 12.57 -6.79
N ILE A 99 -9.33 13.10 -5.97
CA ILE A 99 -10.76 13.07 -6.25
C ILE A 99 -11.06 13.80 -7.56
N LEU A 100 -10.46 14.97 -7.81
CA LEU A 100 -10.64 15.70 -9.08
C LEU A 100 -10.18 14.90 -10.31
N HIS A 101 -9.24 13.96 -10.15
CA HIS A 101 -8.79 13.08 -11.23
C HIS A 101 -9.68 11.84 -11.42
N PHE A 102 -10.73 11.65 -10.61
CA PHE A 102 -11.66 10.55 -10.81
C PHE A 102 -12.34 10.69 -12.17
N ARG A 103 -12.22 9.63 -12.96
CA ARG A 103 -12.81 9.60 -14.30
C ARG A 103 -14.32 9.84 -14.20
N ASN A 104 -14.81 10.75 -15.04
CA ASN A 104 -16.21 11.16 -15.13
C ASN A 104 -16.74 12.01 -13.96
N LEU A 105 -15.91 12.59 -13.10
CA LEU A 105 -16.37 13.70 -12.24
C LEU A 105 -16.40 15.00 -13.03
N GLY A 106 -17.59 15.54 -13.26
CA GLY A 106 -17.78 16.90 -13.78
C GLY A 106 -18.05 17.87 -12.62
N GLU A 107 -18.02 19.17 -12.91
CA GLU A 107 -18.22 20.24 -11.92
C GLU A 107 -19.46 20.04 -11.03
N LYS A 108 -20.61 19.73 -11.62
CA LYS A 108 -21.86 19.45 -10.87
C LYS A 108 -21.73 18.24 -9.93
N THR A 109 -21.00 17.21 -10.34
CA THR A 109 -20.79 15.99 -9.54
C THR A 109 -19.80 16.24 -8.40
N ILE A 110 -18.84 17.15 -8.59
CA ILE A 110 -17.92 17.57 -7.53
C ILE A 110 -18.68 18.38 -6.47
N LEU A 111 -19.53 19.33 -6.88
CA LEU A 111 -20.38 20.09 -5.95
C LEU A 111 -21.30 19.18 -5.14
N GLU A 112 -21.91 18.19 -5.80
CA GLU A 112 -22.71 17.16 -5.14
C GLU A 112 -21.89 16.37 -4.10
N LEU A 113 -20.67 15.96 -4.45
CA LEU A 113 -19.76 15.27 -3.53
C LEU A 113 -19.37 16.15 -2.34
N GLU A 114 -19.03 17.42 -2.57
CA GLU A 114 -18.69 18.37 -1.51
C GLU A 114 -19.86 18.58 -0.54
N GLN A 115 -21.10 18.67 -1.06
CA GLN A 115 -22.31 18.78 -0.23
C GLN A 115 -22.53 17.54 0.63
N ILE A 116 -22.39 16.34 0.06
CA ILE A 116 -22.48 15.08 0.82
C ILE A 116 -21.40 15.03 1.90
N CYS A 117 -20.16 15.40 1.58
CA CYS A 117 -19.08 15.40 2.56
C CYS A 117 -19.35 16.39 3.71
N GLN A 118 -19.95 17.55 3.43
CA GLN A 118 -20.36 18.50 4.48
C GLN A 118 -21.48 17.94 5.36
N GLU A 119 -22.49 17.31 4.77
CA GLU A 119 -23.63 16.73 5.49
C GLU A 119 -23.19 15.61 6.45
N TYR A 120 -22.23 14.79 6.03
CA TYR A 120 -21.70 13.67 6.82
C TYR A 120 -20.42 14.01 7.59
N ASN A 121 -20.02 15.28 7.64
CA ASN A 121 -18.83 15.78 8.35
C ASN A 121 -17.53 15.05 7.97
N ILE A 122 -17.30 14.87 6.67
CA ILE A 122 -16.13 14.22 6.09
C ILE A 122 -15.17 15.27 5.59
N GLU A 123 -13.97 15.27 6.15
CA GLU A 123 -12.92 16.20 5.78
C GLU A 123 -12.12 15.67 4.58
N ILE A 124 -12.21 16.37 3.44
CA ILE A 124 -11.35 16.14 2.28
C ILE A 124 -10.17 17.11 2.38
N ARG A 125 -8.98 16.58 2.69
CA ARG A 125 -7.76 17.37 2.81
C ARG A 125 -7.06 17.51 1.45
N SER A 126 -6.38 18.64 1.24
CA SER A 126 -5.51 18.83 0.09
C SER A 126 -4.13 18.25 0.38
N MET A 127 -3.49 17.66 -0.65
CA MET A 127 -2.11 17.19 -0.57
C MET A 127 -1.09 18.29 -0.94
N LEU A 128 -1.54 19.51 -1.27
CA LEU A 128 -0.66 20.61 -1.66
C LEU A 128 0.37 20.94 -0.59
N SER A 129 -0.04 21.02 0.68
CA SER A 129 0.88 21.34 1.79
C SER A 129 1.99 20.28 1.94
N ILE A 130 1.64 19.00 1.79
CA ILE A 130 2.60 17.89 1.80
C ILE A 130 3.57 18.04 0.62
N ARG A 131 3.04 18.29 -0.58
CA ARG A 131 3.88 18.49 -1.78
C ARG A 131 4.84 19.65 -1.61
N GLU A 132 4.35 20.82 -1.19
CA GLU A 132 5.15 22.02 -0.97
C GLU A 132 6.24 21.80 0.08
N TYR A 133 5.92 21.14 1.20
CA TYR A 133 6.90 20.83 2.23
C TYR A 133 8.00 19.90 1.71
N PHE A 134 7.61 18.86 0.95
CA PHE A 134 8.51 17.80 0.52
C PHE A 134 9.24 18.08 -0.79
N ASP A 135 8.87 19.12 -1.55
CA ASP A 135 9.44 19.46 -2.86
C ASP A 135 10.96 19.64 -2.81
N LYS A 136 11.47 20.26 -1.73
CA LYS A 136 12.91 20.44 -1.49
C LYS A 136 13.71 19.13 -1.43
N TYR A 137 13.08 18.02 -1.06
CA TYR A 137 13.74 16.71 -0.93
C TYR A 137 13.71 15.89 -2.23
N ARG A 138 13.03 16.39 -3.28
CA ARG A 138 12.94 15.74 -4.60
C ARG A 138 12.42 14.31 -4.53
N PHE A 139 11.41 14.06 -3.71
CA PHE A 139 10.78 12.75 -3.60
C PHE A 139 10.13 12.31 -4.93
N PRO A 140 10.13 11.00 -5.25
CA PRO A 140 9.40 10.47 -6.39
C PRO A 140 7.90 10.81 -6.31
N SER A 141 7.28 11.19 -7.42
CA SER A 141 5.85 11.58 -7.45
C SER A 141 4.87 10.53 -6.90
N LYS A 142 5.28 9.25 -6.90
CA LYS A 142 4.49 8.14 -6.38
C LYS A 142 4.38 8.09 -4.85
N ILE A 143 5.30 8.73 -4.11
CA ILE A 143 5.28 8.66 -2.63
C ILE A 143 4.23 9.57 -2.02
N TYR A 144 3.90 10.71 -2.66
CA TYR A 144 3.03 11.73 -2.04
C TYR A 144 1.66 11.19 -1.60
N PRO A 145 0.93 10.39 -2.42
CA PRO A 145 -0.32 9.78 -1.97
C PRO A 145 -0.13 8.86 -0.75
N MET A 146 1.00 8.16 -0.67
CA MET A 146 1.33 7.27 0.45
C MET A 146 1.61 8.06 1.73
N LEU A 147 2.32 9.20 1.62
CA LEU A 147 2.54 10.10 2.76
C LEU A 147 1.22 10.65 3.30
N PHE A 148 0.35 11.11 2.40
CA PHE A 148 -0.98 11.61 2.75
C PHE A 148 -1.81 10.56 3.50
N GLN A 149 -1.88 9.33 2.97
CA GLN A 149 -2.63 8.22 3.59
C GLN A 149 -2.12 7.85 4.98
N ASN A 150 -0.81 8.00 5.22
CA ASN A 150 -0.18 7.68 6.50
C ASN A 150 -0.06 8.90 7.44
N ASN A 151 -0.72 10.02 7.12
CA ASN A 151 -0.66 11.27 7.87
C ASN A 151 0.77 11.80 8.06
N ILE A 152 1.65 11.56 7.09
CA ILE A 152 3.02 12.06 7.09
C ILE A 152 3.03 13.44 6.42
N SER A 153 3.27 14.45 7.24
CA SER A 153 3.24 15.86 6.86
C SER A 153 4.61 16.52 6.89
N CYS A 154 5.57 15.95 7.63
CA CYS A 154 6.91 16.48 7.76
C CYS A 154 7.97 15.37 7.83
N ILE A 155 9.26 15.74 7.77
CA ILE A 155 10.35 14.75 7.80
C ILE A 155 10.47 14.08 9.18
N ASP A 156 10.07 14.79 10.23
CA ASP A 156 10.15 14.30 11.61
C ASP A 156 9.12 13.21 11.90
N ASP A 157 8.05 13.12 11.10
CA ASP A 157 7.05 12.04 11.20
C ASP A 157 7.66 10.67 10.89
N PHE A 158 8.84 10.61 10.25
CA PHE A 158 9.59 9.37 10.04
C PHE A 158 10.48 8.96 11.22
N LYS A 159 10.63 9.82 12.23
CA LYS A 159 11.41 9.47 13.42
C LYS A 159 10.71 8.31 14.14
N HIS A 160 11.51 7.39 14.66
CA HIS A 160 11.02 6.18 15.34
C HIS A 160 10.27 5.17 14.46
N MET A 161 10.25 5.39 13.14
CA MET A 161 9.83 4.35 12.20
C MET A 161 10.97 3.37 11.97
N THR A 162 10.62 2.11 11.75
CA THR A 162 11.55 1.12 11.20
C THR A 162 11.59 1.21 9.67
N THR A 163 12.61 0.62 9.05
CA THR A 163 12.65 0.50 7.59
C THR A 163 11.49 -0.36 7.05
N ASN A 164 10.99 -1.31 7.85
CA ASN A 164 9.80 -2.10 7.49
C ASN A 164 8.52 -1.24 7.46
N ASP A 165 8.36 -0.29 8.39
CA ASP A 165 7.22 0.65 8.35
C ASP A 165 7.26 1.49 7.07
N LEU A 166 8.45 1.96 6.68
CA LEU A 166 8.63 2.67 5.41
C LEU A 166 8.26 1.78 4.21
N TYR A 167 8.62 0.50 4.25
CA TYR A 167 8.27 -0.47 3.20
C TYR A 167 6.75 -0.67 3.08
N LEU A 168 6.04 -0.74 4.22
CA LEU A 168 4.58 -0.82 4.28
C LEU A 168 3.92 0.47 3.77
N ILE A 169 4.43 1.65 4.17
CA ILE A 169 3.98 2.96 3.66
C ILE A 169 4.13 3.00 2.13
N CYS A 170 5.25 2.49 1.61
CA CYS A 170 5.51 2.39 0.17
C CYS A 170 4.71 1.28 -0.54
N GLN A 171 3.70 0.70 0.11
CA GLN A 171 2.84 -0.36 -0.42
C GLN A 171 3.62 -1.58 -0.91
N ASN A 172 4.69 -1.94 -0.19
CA ASN A 172 5.59 -3.05 -0.54
C ASN A 172 6.38 -2.85 -1.85
N ASP A 173 6.41 -1.64 -2.42
CA ASP A 173 7.27 -1.30 -3.56
C ASP A 173 8.71 -1.11 -3.07
N TYR A 174 9.53 -2.14 -3.23
CA TYR A 174 10.94 -2.13 -2.82
C TYR A 174 11.76 -1.01 -3.50
N SER A 175 11.50 -0.74 -4.77
CA SER A 175 12.27 0.26 -5.53
C SER A 175 11.95 1.68 -5.03
N LEU A 176 10.67 1.94 -4.75
CA LEU A 176 10.23 3.20 -4.14
C LEU A 176 10.77 3.33 -2.72
N THR A 177 10.64 2.29 -1.90
CA THR A 177 11.14 2.22 -0.51
C THR A 177 12.62 2.56 -0.44
N MET A 178 13.44 1.88 -1.26
CA MET A 178 14.89 2.12 -1.30
C MET A 178 15.20 3.58 -1.69
N GLN A 179 14.51 4.14 -2.69
CA GLN A 179 14.73 5.54 -3.08
C GLN A 179 14.38 6.51 -1.95
N THR A 180 13.21 6.32 -1.34
CA THR A 180 12.72 7.13 -0.22
C THR A 180 13.63 7.02 1.00
N TYR A 181 14.10 5.83 1.33
CA TYR A 181 15.04 5.57 2.42
C TYR A 181 16.34 6.37 2.27
N PHE A 182 16.98 6.32 1.10
CA PHE A 182 18.22 7.08 0.89
C PHE A 182 18.00 8.59 0.95
N ILE A 183 16.88 9.10 0.44
CA ILE A 183 16.53 10.53 0.56
C ILE A 183 16.37 10.90 2.04
N LEU A 184 15.63 10.12 2.83
CA LEU A 184 15.42 10.38 4.25
C LEU A 184 16.73 10.33 5.04
N LYS A 185 17.59 9.35 4.76
CA LYS A 185 18.91 9.19 5.38
C LYS A 185 19.87 10.35 5.04
N GLU A 186 19.88 10.80 3.79
CA GLU A 186 20.65 11.99 3.36
C GLU A 186 20.19 13.27 4.07
N ASN A 187 18.95 13.30 4.55
CA ASN A 187 18.37 14.41 5.31
C ASN A 187 18.37 14.18 6.83
N GLY A 188 19.16 13.22 7.32
CA GLY A 188 19.44 13.04 8.75
C GLY A 188 18.43 12.18 9.50
N ILE A 189 17.50 11.51 8.83
CA ILE A 189 16.61 10.55 9.47
C ILE A 189 17.35 9.25 9.76
N VAL A 190 17.23 8.80 11.00
CA VAL A 190 17.71 7.51 11.48
C VAL A 190 16.49 6.66 11.79
N PHE A 191 16.39 5.52 11.11
CA PHE A 191 15.34 4.54 11.35
C PHE A 191 15.68 3.67 12.54
N ASP A 192 14.66 3.24 13.27
CA ASP A 192 14.79 2.28 14.35
C ASP A 192 15.13 0.90 13.79
N ASP A 193 15.87 0.12 14.59
CA ASP A 193 16.31 -1.22 14.19
C ASP A 193 15.12 -2.19 14.15
N TRP A 194 15.20 -3.17 13.25
CA TRP A 194 14.16 -4.19 13.10
C TRP A 194 14.79 -5.57 12.78
N GLN A 195 14.00 -6.64 12.94
CA GLN A 195 14.55 -8.00 13.08
C GLN A 195 15.27 -8.55 11.86
N ASP A 196 14.75 -8.29 10.66
CA ASP A 196 15.41 -8.61 9.39
C ASP A 196 15.89 -7.27 8.80
N LYS A 197 16.86 -7.24 7.89
CA LYS A 197 17.29 -5.97 7.28
C LYS A 197 17.04 -6.00 5.79
N PHE A 198 16.60 -4.88 5.23
CA PHE A 198 16.62 -4.73 3.79
C PHE A 198 18.06 -4.63 3.32
N ILE A 199 18.32 -5.20 2.15
CA ILE A 199 19.66 -5.22 1.55
C ILE A 199 20.22 -3.81 1.36
N PHE A 200 19.37 -2.81 1.07
CA PHE A 200 19.80 -1.42 0.94
C PHE A 200 20.19 -0.73 2.25
N GLU A 201 19.85 -1.31 3.41
CA GLU A 201 20.30 -0.80 4.71
C GLU A 201 21.77 -1.15 4.94
N VAL A 202 22.19 -2.31 4.41
CA VAL A 202 23.55 -2.84 4.55
C VAL A 202 24.45 -2.42 3.38
N LEU A 203 23.90 -2.35 2.17
CA LEU A 203 24.65 -2.13 0.93
C LEU A 203 24.38 -0.76 0.30
N PRO A 204 25.36 -0.23 -0.47
CA PRO A 204 25.11 0.96 -1.29
C PRO A 204 23.96 0.76 -2.28
N LYS A 205 23.21 1.84 -2.54
CA LYS A 205 22.02 1.86 -3.42
C LYS A 205 22.20 1.10 -4.74
N LYS A 206 23.36 1.25 -5.40
CA LYS A 206 23.65 0.59 -6.69
C LYS A 206 23.68 -0.93 -6.57
N ASN A 207 24.27 -1.46 -5.51
CA ASN A 207 24.45 -2.89 -5.29
C ASN A 207 23.13 -3.54 -4.86
N ALA A 208 22.41 -2.91 -3.94
CA ALA A 208 21.08 -3.34 -3.54
C ALA A 208 20.09 -3.36 -4.71
N ALA A 209 20.14 -2.35 -5.58
CA ALA A 209 19.34 -2.31 -6.80
C ALA A 209 19.67 -3.46 -7.77
N LEU A 210 20.95 -3.82 -7.89
CA LEU A 210 21.39 -4.91 -8.76
C LEU A 210 20.86 -6.27 -8.25
N LEU A 211 20.96 -6.53 -6.95
CA LEU A 211 20.46 -7.76 -6.33
C LEU A 211 18.96 -7.93 -6.53
N TRP A 212 18.20 -6.87 -6.28
CA TRP A 212 16.76 -6.89 -6.53
C TRP A 212 16.43 -7.13 -8.00
N LYS A 213 17.12 -6.44 -8.93
CA LYS A 213 16.84 -6.57 -10.36
C LYS A 213 17.16 -7.96 -10.90
N LYS A 214 18.29 -8.55 -10.50
CA LYS A 214 18.80 -9.81 -11.06
C LYS A 214 18.26 -11.05 -10.33
N HIS A 215 18.12 -10.97 -9.01
CA HIS A 215 17.82 -12.14 -8.17
C HIS A 215 16.54 -12.01 -7.36
N LYS A 216 15.84 -10.87 -7.40
CA LYS A 216 14.65 -10.60 -6.56
C LYS A 216 14.91 -10.72 -5.06
N ILE A 217 16.16 -10.48 -4.66
CA ILE A 217 16.59 -10.44 -3.27
C ILE A 217 16.50 -9.00 -2.77
N TYR A 218 15.79 -8.80 -1.67
CA TYR A 218 15.51 -7.51 -1.06
C TYR A 218 15.69 -7.49 0.46
N MET A 219 15.62 -8.65 1.12
CA MET A 219 15.89 -8.85 2.55
C MET A 219 17.15 -9.71 2.76
N LEU A 220 17.80 -9.52 3.91
CA LEU A 220 19.00 -10.25 4.29
C LEU A 220 18.70 -11.73 4.56
N SER A 221 17.56 -12.03 5.20
CA SER A 221 17.08 -13.40 5.44
C SER A 221 16.94 -14.28 4.19
N GLN A 222 16.83 -13.67 3.01
CA GLN A 222 16.75 -14.39 1.73
C GLN A 222 18.10 -14.94 1.26
N ILE A 223 19.21 -14.50 1.87
CA ILE A 223 20.55 -15.01 1.60
C ILE A 223 20.86 -16.09 2.66
N PRO A 224 21.02 -17.36 2.26
CA PRO A 224 21.28 -18.46 3.19
C PRO A 224 22.51 -18.21 4.05
N ASP A 225 22.39 -18.46 5.36
CA ASP A 225 23.48 -18.37 6.34
C ASP A 225 24.25 -17.03 6.34
N CYS A 226 23.63 -15.96 5.86
CA CYS A 226 24.26 -14.66 5.70
C CYS A 226 23.67 -13.64 6.68
N ASN A 227 24.54 -13.04 7.49
CA ASN A 227 24.21 -11.92 8.35
C ASN A 227 24.95 -10.65 7.88
N GLU A 228 24.68 -9.51 8.54
CA GLU A 228 25.26 -8.22 8.14
C GLU A 228 26.80 -8.24 8.11
N TYR A 229 27.42 -8.98 9.03
CA TYR A 229 28.87 -9.11 9.11
C TYR A 229 29.42 -9.92 7.94
N ILE A 230 28.86 -11.11 7.69
CA ILE A 230 29.28 -12.01 6.60
C ILE A 230 29.14 -11.31 5.25
N LEU A 231 28.04 -10.58 5.03
CA LEU A 231 27.81 -9.84 3.79
C LEU A 231 28.88 -8.76 3.58
N LYS A 232 29.22 -7.99 4.62
CA LYS A 232 30.26 -6.95 4.53
C LYS A 232 31.66 -7.53 4.36
N GLU A 233 31.96 -8.66 5.01
CA GLU A 233 33.23 -9.36 4.90
C GLU A 233 33.43 -9.93 3.49
N SER A 234 32.46 -10.67 2.96
CA SER A 234 32.50 -11.22 1.60
C SER A 234 32.69 -10.14 0.52
N LEU A 235 32.09 -8.96 0.73
CA LEU A 235 32.25 -7.83 -0.18
C LEU A 235 33.62 -7.15 -0.10
N SER A 236 34.27 -7.26 1.05
CA SER A 236 35.59 -6.70 1.29
C SER A 236 36.71 -7.66 0.83
N SER A 237 36.46 -8.97 0.89
CA SER A 237 37.40 -10.02 0.45
C SER A 237 37.32 -10.33 -1.04
N SER A 238 36.21 -9.99 -1.71
CA SER A 238 36.02 -10.29 -3.14
C SER A 238 36.56 -9.23 -4.08
N ASN A 239 37.13 -9.66 -5.20
CA ASN A 239 37.64 -8.77 -6.26
C ASN A 239 36.52 -7.97 -6.97
N SER A 240 35.26 -8.41 -6.88
CA SER A 240 34.10 -7.67 -7.39
C SER A 240 32.81 -8.07 -6.69
N PHE A 241 31.82 -7.17 -6.68
CA PHE A 241 30.47 -7.43 -6.16
C PHE A 241 29.82 -8.67 -6.80
N ALA A 242 30.01 -8.86 -8.10
CA ALA A 242 29.45 -10.00 -8.82
C ALA A 242 30.05 -11.34 -8.37
N ALA A 243 31.34 -11.36 -8.01
CA ALA A 243 32.01 -12.56 -7.50
C ALA A 243 31.51 -12.91 -6.09
N ALA A 244 31.46 -11.92 -5.18
CA ALA A 244 30.92 -12.08 -3.83
C ALA A 244 29.51 -12.67 -3.83
N MET A 245 28.64 -12.13 -4.70
CA MET A 245 27.26 -12.59 -4.77
C MET A 245 27.11 -13.97 -5.43
N LYS A 246 28.03 -14.38 -6.30
CA LYS A 246 28.02 -15.73 -6.86
C LYS A 246 28.29 -16.77 -5.77
N GLU A 247 29.27 -16.49 -4.92
CA GLU A 247 29.65 -17.34 -3.80
C GLU A 247 28.55 -17.40 -2.73
N LEU A 248 28.04 -16.24 -2.29
CA LEU A 248 27.00 -16.17 -1.24
C LEU A 248 25.66 -16.80 -1.64
N LEU A 249 25.29 -16.74 -2.92
CA LEU A 249 24.01 -17.27 -3.37
C LEU A 249 24.08 -18.73 -3.83
N SER A 250 25.27 -19.35 -3.78
CA SER A 250 25.51 -20.70 -4.31
C SER A 250 24.98 -20.87 -5.75
N ILE A 251 25.05 -19.81 -6.55
CA ILE A 251 24.59 -19.83 -7.94
C ILE A 251 25.76 -20.33 -8.80
N GLU A 252 25.69 -21.58 -9.26
CA GLU A 252 26.61 -22.13 -10.28
C GLU A 252 26.59 -21.31 -11.59
#